data_AF-A0A956BIU1-F1
#
_entry.id   AF-A0A956BIU1-F1
#
_cell.length_a   1.000
_cell.length_b   1.000
_cell.length_c   1.000
_cell.angle_alpha   90.00
_cell.angle_beta   90.00
_cell.angle_gamma   90.00
#
_symmetry.space_group_name_H-M   'P 1'
#
loop_
_entity.id
_entity.type
_entity.pdbx_description
1 polymer ?
#
loop_
_entity_poly.entity_id
_entity_poly.type
_entity_poly.pdbx_seq_one_letter_code
_entity_poly.pdbx_strand_id
1 'polypeptide(L)'
;MSSTNIRRWAVAQMNGNAKPDENLEMMAGLIRHAASYGVELLAFPEDANFIGSEVGKKDVAEPVDGHFVTRVGEMAREHGLWVLIGSIAEKSDEPDRP
;
A
#
# COMPACT_ATOMS: atom_id res chain seq x y z
N MET A 1 -17.52 -33.91 4.77
CA MET A 1 -17.47 -32.92 3.68
C MET A 1 -16.11 -32.27 3.71
N SER A 2 -15.26 -32.51 2.70
CA SER A 2 -13.96 -31.86 2.61
C SER A 2 -14.19 -30.38 2.31
N SER A 3 -13.94 -29.51 3.27
CA SER A 3 -13.87 -28.07 3.01
C SER A 3 -12.73 -27.84 2.03
N THR A 4 -13.06 -27.44 0.80
CA THR A 4 -12.06 -26.97 -0.14
C THR A 4 -11.46 -25.70 0.46
N ASN A 5 -10.14 -25.69 0.67
CA ASN A 5 -9.44 -24.55 1.25
C ASN A 5 -9.28 -23.48 0.16
N ILE A 6 -10.36 -22.75 -0.13
CA ILE A 6 -10.37 -21.70 -1.16
C ILE A 6 -9.62 -20.48 -0.63
N ARG A 7 -8.43 -20.24 -1.19
CA ARG A 7 -7.67 -19.00 -0.98
C ARG A 7 -8.19 -17.94 -1.94
N ARG A 8 -8.38 -16.70 -1.46
CA ARG A 8 -8.78 -15.56 -2.31
C ARG A 8 -7.70 -14.49 -2.29
N TRP A 9 -7.27 -14.08 -3.47
CA TRP A 9 -6.34 -12.97 -3.67
C TRP A 9 -7.01 -11.89 -4.51
N ALA A 10 -6.56 -10.65 -4.34
CA ALA A 10 -7.07 -9.51 -5.09
C ALA A 10 -5.93 -8.60 -5.55
N VAL A 11 -6.21 -7.88 -6.63
CA VAL A 11 -5.38 -6.78 -7.13
C VAL A 11 -6.22 -5.51 -7.07
N ALA A 12 -5.62 -4.43 -6.60
CA ALA A 12 -6.25 -3.12 -6.48
C ALA A 12 -5.83 -2.24 -7.66
N GLN A 13 -6.78 -1.44 -8.13
CA GLN A 13 -6.49 -0.25 -8.93
C GLN A 13 -6.86 0.98 -8.09
N MET A 14 -6.00 1.99 -8.13
CA MET A 14 -6.24 3.29 -7.49
C MET A 14 -5.83 4.41 -8.43
N ASN A 15 -6.43 5.59 -8.25
CA ASN A 15 -6.00 6.81 -8.92
C ASN A 15 -5.16 7.63 -7.94
N GLY A 16 -3.92 7.18 -7.72
CA GLY A 16 -2.99 7.82 -6.79
C GLY A 16 -2.69 9.27 -7.18
N ASN A 17 -2.34 10.09 -6.19
CA ASN A 17 -2.03 11.50 -6.42
C ASN A 17 -0.83 11.97 -5.57
N ALA A 18 -0.54 13.27 -5.60
CA ALA A 18 0.60 13.87 -4.93
C ALA A 18 0.41 14.09 -3.41
N LYS A 19 -0.59 13.49 -2.78
CA LYS A 19 -0.90 13.65 -1.34
C LYS A 19 -0.95 12.27 -0.66
N PRO A 20 0.10 11.89 0.09
CA PRO A 20 0.20 10.58 0.73
C PRO A 20 -1.00 10.21 1.61
N ASP A 21 -1.56 11.16 2.34
CA ASP A 21 -2.73 10.92 3.20
C ASP A 21 -3.99 10.56 2.41
N GLU A 22 -4.22 11.20 1.25
CA GLU A 22 -5.35 10.85 0.38
C GLU A 22 -5.15 9.44 -0.23
N ASN A 23 -3.91 9.09 -0.56
CA ASN A 23 -3.56 7.76 -1.03
C ASN A 23 -3.75 6.69 0.06
N LEU A 24 -3.34 6.97 1.30
CA LEU A 24 -3.58 6.10 2.46
C LEU A 24 -5.07 5.85 2.68
N GLU A 25 -5.92 6.87 2.59
CA GLU A 25 -7.37 6.72 2.75
C GLU A 25 -7.98 5.85 1.62
N MET A 26 -7.53 6.03 0.38
CA MET A 26 -7.93 5.15 -0.73
C MET A 26 -7.51 3.70 -0.47
N MET A 27 -6.27 3.47 -0.04
CA MET A 27 -5.79 2.14 0.31
C MET A 27 -6.59 1.53 1.45
N ALA A 28 -6.92 2.30 2.49
CA ALA A 28 -7.73 1.86 3.61
C ALA A 28 -9.12 1.36 3.16
N GLY A 29 -9.77 2.11 2.27
CA GLY A 29 -11.04 1.71 1.66
C GLY A 29 -10.94 0.39 0.89
N LEU A 30 -9.88 0.23 0.09
CA LEU A 30 -9.64 -0.97 -0.72
C LEU A 30 -9.27 -2.19 0.13
N ILE A 31 -8.48 -2.02 1.19
CA ILE A 31 -8.16 -3.07 2.17
C ILE A 31 -9.43 -3.55 2.86
N ARG A 32 -10.24 -2.63 3.39
CA ARG A 32 -11.51 -2.94 4.05
C ARG A 32 -12.46 -3.69 3.13
N HIS A 33 -12.53 -3.26 1.86
CA HIS A 33 -13.34 -3.91 0.84
C HIS A 33 -12.81 -5.31 0.53
N ALA A 34 -11.52 -5.51 0.32
CA ALA A 34 -10.95 -6.84 0.08
C ALA A 34 -11.20 -7.80 1.26
N ALA A 35 -11.04 -7.29 2.49
CA ALA A 35 -11.31 -8.04 3.71
C ALA A 35 -12.76 -8.54 3.78
N SER A 36 -13.75 -7.74 3.33
CA SER A 36 -15.15 -8.17 3.33
C SER A 36 -15.46 -9.33 2.38
N TYR A 37 -14.56 -9.62 1.42
CA TYR A 37 -14.65 -10.79 0.53
C TYR A 37 -13.81 -11.98 1.02
N GLY A 38 -13.15 -11.86 2.18
CA GLY A 38 -12.25 -12.89 2.71
C GLY A 38 -10.98 -13.05 1.88
N VAL A 39 -10.46 -11.95 1.34
CA VAL A 39 -9.16 -11.91 0.66
C VAL A 39 -8.04 -12.05 1.69
N GLU A 40 -7.04 -12.86 1.36
CA GLU A 40 -5.87 -13.11 2.21
C GLU A 40 -4.62 -12.36 1.75
N LEU A 41 -4.59 -11.94 0.48
CA LEU A 41 -3.53 -11.12 -0.11
C LEU A 41 -4.15 -10.09 -1.05
N LEU A 42 -3.85 -8.81 -0.79
CA LEU A 42 -4.21 -7.69 -1.66
C LEU A 42 -2.93 -7.03 -2.20
N ALA A 43 -2.81 -6.93 -3.52
CA ALA A 43 -1.71 -6.23 -4.18
C ALA A 43 -2.14 -4.86 -4.72
N PHE A 44 -1.36 -3.83 -4.43
CA PHE A 44 -1.49 -2.47 -4.95
C PHE A 44 -0.51 -2.20 -6.10
N PRO A 45 -0.76 -1.16 -6.93
CA PRO A 45 0.14 -0.77 -8.00
C PRO A 45 1.43 -0.11 -7.48
N GLU A 46 2.36 0.15 -8.39
CA GLU A 46 3.54 0.98 -8.16
C GLU A 46 3.16 2.41 -7.73
N ASP A 47 4.04 3.06 -6.96
CA ASP A 47 3.96 4.44 -6.50
C ASP A 47 2.67 4.72 -5.72
N ALA A 48 2.25 3.74 -4.91
CA ALA A 48 1.02 3.78 -4.14
C ALA A 48 0.98 4.93 -3.12
N ASN A 49 2.15 5.40 -2.64
CA ASN A 49 2.21 6.52 -1.70
C ASN A 49 2.17 7.89 -2.36
N PHE A 50 2.65 8.04 -3.61
CA PHE A 50 2.78 9.35 -4.25
C PHE A 50 2.95 9.24 -5.76
N ILE A 51 2.12 9.97 -6.50
CA ILE A 51 2.30 10.19 -7.95
C ILE A 51 2.41 11.70 -8.18
N GLY A 52 3.59 12.15 -8.65
CA GLY A 52 3.89 13.56 -8.85
C GLY A 52 5.27 13.79 -9.46
N SER A 53 5.86 14.97 -9.20
CA SER A 53 7.21 15.30 -9.67
C SER A 53 8.30 14.63 -8.84
N GLU A 54 9.50 14.46 -9.40
CA GLU A 54 10.67 13.94 -8.68
C GLU A 54 11.01 14.75 -7.42
N VAL A 55 10.91 16.08 -7.49
CA VAL A 55 11.11 16.95 -6.31
C VAL A 55 10.09 16.62 -5.23
N GLY A 56 8.82 16.49 -5.59
CA GLY A 56 7.77 16.11 -4.63
C GLY A 56 7.95 14.69 -4.09
N LYS A 57 8.44 13.75 -4.92
CA LYS A 57 8.74 12.37 -4.52
C LYS A 57 9.81 12.35 -3.42
N LYS A 58 10.85 13.18 -3.54
CA LYS A 58 11.89 13.36 -2.51
C LYS A 58 11.36 14.01 -1.23
N ASP A 59 10.45 14.98 -1.36
CA ASP A 59 9.85 15.66 -0.21
C ASP A 59 8.97 14.73 0.65
N VAL A 60 8.35 13.72 0.03
CA VAL A 60 7.51 12.72 0.72
C VAL A 60 8.22 11.39 0.96
N ALA A 61 9.50 11.28 0.62
CA ALA A 61 10.24 10.03 0.76
C ALA A 61 10.43 9.67 2.24
N GLU A 62 10.09 8.43 2.58
CA GLU A 62 10.17 7.91 3.95
C GLU A 62 11.05 6.65 3.99
N PRO A 63 11.69 6.34 5.13
CA PRO A 63 12.26 5.01 5.36
C PRO A 63 11.22 3.90 5.13
N VAL A 64 11.67 2.67 4.83
CA VAL A 64 10.78 1.52 4.64
C VAL A 64 9.93 1.16 5.86
N ASP A 65 10.32 1.63 7.04
CA ASP A 65 9.59 1.53 8.30
C ASP A 65 8.96 2.87 8.74
N GLY A 66 8.82 3.82 7.80
CA GLY A 66 8.21 5.12 7.99
C GLY A 66 6.71 5.08 8.28
N HIS A 67 6.10 6.26 8.33
CA HIS A 67 4.68 6.44 8.65
C HIS A 67 3.79 5.69 7.68
N PHE A 68 3.99 5.87 6.37
CA PHE A 68 3.14 5.28 5.34
C PHE A 68 3.10 3.74 5.44
N VAL A 69 4.27 3.09 5.48
CA VAL A 69 4.37 1.62 5.56
C VAL A 69 3.84 1.10 6.90
N THR A 70 4.12 1.81 8.00
CA THR A 70 3.59 1.47 9.32
C THR A 70 2.07 1.46 9.32
N ARG A 71 1.43 2.52 8.78
CA ARG A 71 -0.03 2.63 8.69
C ARG A 71 -0.63 1.52 7.84
N VAL A 72 -0.04 1.19 6.68
CA VAL A 72 -0.50 0.05 5.87
C VAL A 72 -0.35 -1.28 6.61
N GLY A 73 0.76 -1.47 7.32
CA GLY A 73 0.99 -2.65 8.15
C GLY A 73 0.00 -2.79 9.31
N GLU A 74 -0.46 -1.68 9.89
CA GLU A 74 -1.50 -1.69 10.93
C GLU A 74 -2.87 -2.07 10.33
N MET A 75 -3.24 -1.51 9.17
CA MET A 75 -4.48 -1.86 8.46
C MET A 75 -4.50 -3.33 8.02
N ALA A 76 -3.36 -3.85 7.54
CA ALA A 76 -3.20 -5.24 7.18
C ALA A 76 -3.45 -6.18 8.38
N ARG A 77 -2.91 -5.82 9.55
CA ARG A 77 -3.13 -6.57 10.81
C ARG A 77 -4.56 -6.46 11.30
N GLU A 78 -5.17 -5.27 11.25
CA GLU A 78 -6.56 -5.04 11.65
C GLU A 78 -7.53 -5.92 10.86
N HIS A 79 -7.29 -6.05 9.56
CA HIS A 79 -8.16 -6.80 8.65
C HIS A 79 -7.74 -8.25 8.39
N GLY A 80 -6.61 -8.70 8.96
CA GLY A 80 -6.16 -10.09 8.87
C GLY A 80 -5.76 -10.54 7.46
N LEU A 81 -5.19 -9.64 6.65
CA LEU A 81 -4.75 -9.93 5.28
C LEU A 81 -3.34 -9.39 5.00
N TRP A 82 -2.64 -10.02 4.05
CA TRP A 82 -1.35 -9.55 3.57
C TRP A 82 -1.54 -8.43 2.54
N VAL A 83 -0.70 -7.41 2.61
CA VAL A 83 -0.68 -6.31 1.64
C VAL A 83 0.66 -6.29 0.93
N LEU A 84 0.63 -6.41 -0.40
CA LEU A 84 1.73 -6.01 -1.26
C LEU A 84 1.48 -4.55 -1.67
N ILE A 85 2.25 -3.62 -1.11
CA ILE A 85 2.08 -2.17 -1.32
C ILE A 85 2.36 -1.76 -2.77
N GLY A 86 3.13 -2.57 -3.52
CA GLY A 86 3.70 -2.17 -4.80
C GLY A 86 5.06 -1.53 -4.56
N SER A 87 5.13 -0.20 -4.66
CA SER A 87 6.31 0.58 -4.27
C SER A 87 5.92 1.84 -3.50
N ILE A 88 6.93 2.45 -2.87
CA ILE A 88 6.83 3.75 -2.22
C ILE A 88 8.02 4.61 -2.66
N ALA A 89 7.90 5.92 -2.46
CA ALA A 89 9.05 6.81 -2.36
C ALA A 89 9.88 6.45 -1.12
N GLU A 90 10.89 5.59 -1.31
CA GLU A 90 11.82 5.17 -0.26
C GLU A 90 12.92 6.23 -0.09
N LYS A 91 13.11 6.70 1.14
CA LYS A 91 14.24 7.57 1.48
C LYS A 91 15.55 6.79 1.40
N SER A 92 16.52 7.32 0.67
CA SER A 92 17.87 6.78 0.59
C SER A 92 18.89 7.70 1.26
N ASP A 93 19.95 7.11 1.82
CA ASP A 93 21.12 7.82 2.30
C ASP A 93 22.11 8.16 1.16
N GLU A 94 21.89 7.63 -0.05
CA GLU A 94 22.70 7.93 -1.23
C GLU A 94 22.20 9.23 -1.89
N PRO A 95 23.01 10.31 -1.94
CA PRO A 95 22.55 11.63 -2.38
C PRO A 95 22.01 11.68 -3.80
N ASP A 96 22.50 10.78 -4.66
CA ASP A 96 22.19 10.72 -6.09
C ASP A 96 21.22 9.58 -6.45
N ARG A 97 20.75 8.82 -5.45
CA ARG A 97 19.69 7.84 -5.70
C ARG A 97 18.40 8.62 -5.98
N PRO A 98 17.73 8.34 -7.12
CA PRO A 98 16.54 9.08 -7.53
C PRO A 98 15.43 9.01 -6.48
#